data_AF-N6USI3-F1
#
_entry.id   AF-N6USI3-F1
#
_cell.length_a   1.000
_cell.length_b   1.000
_cell.length_c   1.000
_cell.angle_alpha   90.00
_cell.angle_beta   90.00
_cell.angle_gamma   90.00
#
_symmetry.space_group_name_H-M   'P 1'
#
loop_
_entity.id
_entity.type
_entity.pdbx_description
1 polymer ?
#
loop_
_entity_poly.entity_id
_entity_poly.type
_entity_poly.pdbx_seq_one_letter_code
_entity_poly.pdbx_strand_id
1 'polypeptide(L)'
;MTITQVWDRHSILAELRRRNMTLAELAKAYQIPSSSVKNIWTRPNEKAERAIADFIGLPVEQVFSDRHPKTNRRIFKAAKQSHTVSLIHSVARNDAA
;
A
#
# COMPACT_ATOMS: atom_id res chain seq x y z
N MET A 1 20.55 -8.09 28.36
CA MET A 1 19.96 -6.79 27.96
C MET A 1 19.60 -6.90 26.49
N THR A 2 18.35 -7.22 26.15
CA THR A 2 17.90 -7.27 24.76
C THR A 2 17.63 -5.84 24.30
N ILE A 3 18.58 -5.27 23.57
CA ILE A 3 18.41 -3.96 22.93
C ILE A 3 17.42 -4.15 21.79
N THR A 4 16.16 -3.75 21.99
CA THR A 4 15.17 -3.70 20.91
C THR A 4 15.60 -2.58 19.97
N GLN A 5 16.33 -2.92 18.90
CA GLN A 5 16.81 -1.94 17.93
C GLN A 5 15.61 -1.31 17.23
N VAL A 6 15.29 -0.07 17.60
CA VAL A 6 14.28 0.75 16.94
C VAL A 6 14.87 1.27 15.64
N TRP A 7 14.24 0.94 14.52
CA TRP A 7 14.64 1.42 13.22
C TRP A 7 14.08 2.83 12.98
N ASP A 8 14.94 3.83 13.06
CA ASP A 8 14.64 5.20 12.65
C ASP A 8 15.20 5.48 11.24
N ARG A 9 14.78 6.62 10.66
CA ARG A 9 15.28 7.07 9.35
C ARG A 9 16.81 7.09 9.31
N HIS A 10 17.47 7.54 10.36
CA HIS A 10 18.92 7.67 10.38
C HIS A 10 19.61 6.31 10.48
N SER A 11 19.07 5.36 11.23
CA SER A 11 19.57 3.98 11.33
C SER A 11 19.48 3.26 10.00
N ILE A 12 18.37 3.41 9.27
CA ILE A 12 18.20 2.82 7.93
C ILE A 12 19.23 3.41 6.95
N LEU A 13 19.42 4.74 6.97
CA LEU A 13 20.41 5.41 6.12
C LEU A 13 21.84 5.04 6.50
N ALA A 14 22.11 4.82 7.79
CA ALA A 14 23.40 4.36 8.28
C ALA A 14 23.70 2.93 7.80
N GLU A 15 22.73 2.01 7.88
CA GLU A 15 22.87 0.65 7.35
C GLU A 15 23.16 0.63 5.84
N LEU A 16 22.41 1.41 5.07
CA LEU A 16 22.65 1.54 3.62
C LEU A 16 24.10 1.96 3.36
N ARG A 17 24.58 2.98 4.07
CA ARG A 17 25.96 3.47 3.93
C ARG A 17 27.00 2.46 4.42
N ARG A 18 26.75 1.74 5.52
CA ARG A 18 27.63 0.69 6.04
C ARG A 18 27.87 -0.42 5.00
N ARG A 19 26.90 -0.66 4.13
CA ARG A 19 26.96 -1.65 3.05
C ARG A 19 27.31 -1.03 1.68
N ASN A 20 27.85 0.20 1.66
CA ASN A 20 28.18 0.95 0.45
C ASN A 20 27.02 1.07 -0.56
N MET A 21 25.79 1.20 -0.06
CA MET A 21 24.59 1.34 -0.87
C MET A 21 23.95 2.71 -0.66
N THR A 22 23.39 3.27 -1.73
CA THR A 22 22.58 4.50 -1.68
C THR A 22 21.11 4.23 -1.98
N LEU A 23 20.21 5.14 -1.60
CA LEU A 23 18.80 5.06 -1.99
C LEU A 23 18.60 5.07 -3.52
N ALA A 24 19.48 5.73 -4.26
CA ALA A 24 19.42 5.78 -5.71
C ALA A 24 19.84 4.44 -6.34
N GLU A 25 20.88 3.80 -5.82
CA GLU A 25 21.31 2.47 -6.26
C GLU A 25 20.28 1.41 -5.86
N LEU A 26 19.70 1.51 -4.67
CA LEU A 26 18.60 0.65 -4.24
C LEU A 26 17.41 0.78 -5.20
N ALA A 27 17.04 2.00 -5.57
CA ALA A 27 15.97 2.25 -6.53
C ALA A 27 16.25 1.58 -7.89
N LYS A 28 17.50 1.65 -8.38
CA LYS A 28 17.92 0.98 -9.62
C LYS A 28 17.86 -0.55 -9.49
N ALA A 29 18.38 -1.10 -8.41
CA ALA A 29 18.41 -2.55 -8.16
C ALA A 29 17.01 -3.17 -8.14
N TYR A 30 16.04 -2.47 -7.53
CA TYR A 30 14.65 -2.92 -7.41
C TYR A 30 13.74 -2.40 -8.54
N GLN A 31 14.29 -1.68 -9.53
CA GLN A 31 13.53 -1.09 -10.65
C GLN A 31 12.39 -0.17 -10.20
N ILE A 32 12.60 0.59 -9.13
CA ILE A 32 11.65 1.54 -8.55
C ILE A 32 12.07 2.98 -8.90
N PRO A 33 11.13 3.91 -9.14
CA PRO A 33 11.48 5.32 -9.30
C PRO A 33 12.23 5.88 -8.08
N SER A 34 13.32 6.62 -8.30
CA SER A 34 14.09 7.23 -7.21
C SER A 34 13.25 8.17 -6.34
N SER A 35 12.26 8.84 -6.93
CA SER A 35 11.29 9.67 -6.21
C SER A 35 10.48 8.87 -5.19
N SER A 36 10.06 7.65 -5.53
CA SER A 36 9.32 6.76 -4.63
C SER A 36 10.13 6.37 -3.41
N VAL A 37 11.42 6.07 -3.59
CA VAL A 37 12.33 5.71 -2.50
C VAL A 37 12.66 6.93 -1.64
N LYS A 38 12.81 8.12 -2.21
CA LYS A 38 13.04 9.37 -1.45
C LYS A 38 11.81 9.80 -0.64
N ASN A 39 10.62 9.62 -1.21
CA ASN A 39 9.36 10.00 -0.58
C ASN A 39 8.92 9.06 0.55
N ILE A 40 9.63 7.94 0.76
CA ILE A 40 9.28 6.96 1.77
C ILE A 40 9.19 7.58 3.17
N TRP A 41 9.97 8.60 3.48
CA TRP A 41 9.99 9.23 4.81
C TRP A 41 8.72 9.99 5.12
N THR A 42 8.06 10.55 4.11
CA THR A 42 6.86 11.38 4.26
C THR A 42 5.57 10.63 3.89
N ARG A 43 5.65 9.65 2.98
CA ARG A 43 4.49 8.90 2.50
C ARG A 43 4.73 7.39 2.54
N PRO A 44 3.74 6.58 2.94
CA PRO A 44 3.84 5.13 2.86
C PRO A 44 3.89 4.68 1.41
N ASN A 45 4.87 3.85 1.08
CA ASN A 45 5.03 3.28 -0.25
C ASN A 45 5.48 1.83 -0.12
N GLU A 46 4.55 0.90 -0.34
CA GLU A 46 4.78 -0.52 -0.09
C GLU A 46 5.95 -1.10 -0.89
N LYS A 47 6.15 -0.66 -2.13
CA LYS A 47 7.26 -1.17 -2.97
C LYS A 47 8.62 -0.71 -2.42
N ALA A 48 8.71 0.56 -2.03
CA ALA A 48 9.94 1.12 -1.48
C ALA A 48 10.22 0.57 -0.07
N GLU A 49 9.19 0.38 0.75
CA GLU A 49 9.30 -0.22 2.09
C GLU A 49 9.80 -1.66 2.00
N ARG A 50 9.24 -2.44 1.06
CA ARG A 50 9.70 -3.81 0.79
C ARG A 50 11.15 -3.84 0.31
N ALA A 51 11.54 -2.97 -0.63
CA ALA A 51 12.93 -2.92 -1.09
C ALA A 51 13.94 -2.62 0.04
N ILE A 52 13.60 -1.71 0.97
CA ILE A 52 14.45 -1.41 2.13
C ILE A 52 14.48 -2.58 3.12
N ALA A 53 13.32 -3.19 3.39
CA ALA A 53 13.19 -4.33 4.28
C ALA A 53 13.99 -5.54 3.76
N ASP A 54 13.85 -5.86 2.47
CA ASP A 54 14.60 -6.90 1.77
C ASP A 54 16.11 -6.63 1.83
N PHE A 55 16.54 -5.37 1.66
CA PHE A 55 17.93 -4.98 1.76
C PHE A 55 18.50 -5.18 3.17
N ILE A 56 17.75 -4.78 4.20
CA ILE A 56 18.17 -4.93 5.60
C ILE A 56 18.14 -6.41 6.01
N GLY A 57 17.23 -7.20 5.43
CA GLY A 57 17.00 -8.61 5.75
C GLY A 57 15.98 -8.80 6.87
N LEU A 58 15.09 -7.83 7.09
CA LEU A 58 14.08 -7.85 8.15
C LEU A 58 12.69 -7.66 7.55
N PRO A 59 11.62 -8.14 8.21
CA PRO A 59 10.26 -7.88 7.75
C PRO A 59 9.94 -6.38 7.80
N VAL A 60 9.11 -5.92 6.86
CA VAL A 60 8.67 -4.51 6.75
C VAL A 60 8.08 -3.99 8.05
N GLU A 61 7.34 -4.83 8.78
CA GLU A 61 6.70 -4.48 10.06
C GLU A 61 7.71 -4.20 11.18
N GLN A 62 8.89 -4.82 11.11
CA GLN A 62 9.95 -4.60 12.08
C GLN A 62 10.81 -3.38 11.73
N VAL A 63 11.00 -3.10 10.44
CA VAL A 63 11.73 -1.90 9.98
C VAL A 63 10.88 -0.64 10.08
N PHE A 64 9.58 -0.75 9.79
CA PHE A 64 8.62 0.36 9.79
C PHE A 64 7.51 0.12 10.81
N SER A 65 7.89 -0.17 12.06
CA SER A 65 6.95 -0.49 13.15
C SER A 65 5.96 0.64 13.45
N ASP A 66 6.37 1.90 13.26
CA ASP A 66 5.50 3.07 13.46
C ASP A 66 4.30 3.12 12.48
N ARG A 67 4.42 2.46 11.31
CA ARG A 67 3.42 2.53 10.24
C ARG A 67 2.43 1.36 10.21
N HIS A 68 2.76 0.28 10.91
CA HIS A 68 1.96 -0.94 10.96
C HIS A 68 1.45 -1.08 12.40
N PRO A 69 0.13 -1.22 12.64
CA PRO A 69 -0.79 -2.06 11.88
C PRO A 69 -1.64 -1.31 10.86
N LYS A 70 -1.65 -1.78 9.60
CA LYS A 70 -2.59 -1.33 8.56
C LYS A 70 -4.02 -1.74 8.95
N THR A 71 -4.70 -0.95 9.76
CA THR A 71 -6.12 -1.15 10.06
C THR A 71 -6.90 -0.81 8.79
N ASN A 72 -7.06 -1.80 7.92
CA ASN A 72 -7.74 -1.66 6.64
C ASN A 72 -9.26 -1.54 6.86
N ARG A 73 -9.71 -0.36 7.29
CA ARG A 73 -11.14 -0.01 7.34
C ARG A 73 -11.57 0.67 6.05
N ARG A 74 -11.42 -0.02 4.91
CA ARG A 74 -12.15 0.39 3.70
C ARG A 74 -13.47 -0.38 3.65
N ILE A 75 -14.50 0.18 4.26
CA ILE A 75 -15.88 -0.32 4.09
C ILE A 75 -16.32 0.07 2.68
N PHE A 76 -16.14 -0.82 1.70
CA PHE A 76 -16.68 -0.61 0.35
C PHE A 76 -18.18 -0.88 0.42
N LYS A 77 -19.00 0.17 0.46
CA LYS A 77 -20.46 0.03 0.28
C LYS A 77 -20.69 -0.42 -1.16
N ALA A 78 -20.94 -1.72 -1.37
CA ALA A 78 -21.39 -2.22 -2.66
C ALA A 78 -22.78 -1.62 -2.94
N ALA A 79 -22.88 -0.75 -3.95
CA ALA A 79 -24.18 -0.31 -4.44
C ALA A 79 -24.86 -1.50 -5.11
N LYS A 80 -26.00 -1.95 -4.55
CA LYS A 80 -26.87 -2.95 -5.20
C LYS A 80 -27.39 -2.39 -6.52
N GLN A 81 -26.98 -2.97 -7.65
CA GLN A 81 -27.74 -2.85 -8.89
C GLN A 81 -28.84 -3.92 -8.87
N SER A 82 -30.08 -3.51 -8.68
CA SER A 82 -31.25 -4.38 -8.85
C SER A 82 -32.45 -3.55 -9.28
N HIS A 83 -32.47 -3.12 -10.55
CA HIS A 83 -33.72 -2.79 -11.24
C HIS A 83 -33.78 -3.58 -12.55
N THR A 84 -33.81 -4.90 -12.40
CA THR A 84 -34.39 -5.78 -13.42
C THR A 84 -35.80 -6.11 -12.96
N VAL A 85 -36.78 -5.30 -13.38
CA VAL A 85 -38.14 -5.80 -13.61
C VAL A 85 -38.59 -5.22 -14.95
N SER A 86 -38.24 -5.95 -16.00
CA SER A 86 -38.95 -5.91 -17.27
C SER A 86 -40.27 -6.68 -17.12
N LEU A 87 -41.32 -6.25 -17.85
CA LEU A 87 -42.58 -6.97 -18.08
C LEU A 87 -43.47 -7.07 -16.82
N ILE A 88 -44.63 -6.41 -16.72
CA ILE A 88 -45.89 -6.74 -17.42
C ILE A 88 -46.84 -5.57 -17.13
N HIS A 89 -47.33 -4.83 -18.13
CA HIS A 89 -48.64 -4.12 -18.07
C HIS A 89 -49.07 -3.57 -19.45
N SER A 90 -48.65 -4.23 -20.54
CA SER A 90 -49.05 -3.87 -21.90
C SER A 90 -50.16 -4.78 -22.45
N VAL A 91 -51.27 -4.97 -21.74
CA VAL A 91 -52.54 -5.40 -22.38
C VAL A 91 -53.73 -4.99 -21.49
N ALA A 92 -54.26 -3.79 -21.69
CA ALA A 92 -55.62 -3.41 -21.27
C ALA A 92 -55.96 -2.02 -21.86
N ARG A 93 -55.95 -1.90 -23.19
CA ARG A 93 -56.62 -0.80 -23.89
C ARG A 93 -57.18 -1.35 -25.20
N ASN A 94 -58.22 -2.14 -25.05
CA ASN A 94 -59.17 -2.47 -26.08
C ASN A 94 -60.56 -2.52 -25.42
N ASP A 95 -61.46 -1.76 -26.04
CA ASP A 95 -62.93 -1.79 -25.94
C ASP A 95 -63.62 -1.20 -24.70
N ALA A 96 -64.13 0.02 -24.86
CA ALA A 96 -65.49 0.40 -24.44
C ALA A 96 -65.96 1.72 -25.09
N ALA A 97 -67.11 1.62 -25.79
CA ALA A 97 -68.05 2.65 -26.27
C ALA A 97 -67.71 3.39 -27.58
#